data_AF-A0A9X2KJR3-F1
#
_entry.id   AF-A0A9X2KJR3-F1
#
_cell.length_a   1.000
_cell.length_b   1.000
_cell.length_c   1.000
_cell.angle_alpha   90.00
_cell.angle_beta   90.00
_cell.angle_gamma   90.00
#
_symmetry.space_group_name_H-M   'P 1'
#
loop_
_entity.id
_entity.type
_entity.pdbx_description
1 polymer ?
#
loop_
_entity_poly.entity_id
_entity_poly.type
_entity_poly.pdbx_seq_one_letter_code
_entity_poly.pdbx_strand_id
1 'polypeptide(L)'
;MTKPARLRDIRARLIAGGALAALMGLTACDVRQPDPIQASAFGNASLPPLPEALPMTAETQPLEYAPAAARLPAARQLSYADPGDDGYAWIDRADTVFDVIGDAPPDYGFDYDDVEPWGWEAAGGYVTYAEPIDDDYYRYYYYEPGADYPYLVRDPWNSYGYSGDRIVAVYDAGGALLPWAMASQRVDYGSRYYARAADLRRAAARERRGVAAPVWAERRPAIVQAQRQWAAARETQPAWREWRQRDGAQVARAQVREERQARRAAAQRFASWQQEGLRGSAPDLYGRAQRQADRAQRQAARVAQRQTEREQPVFERARADVSASQQRRREMMQVRDVPQGGAERVQIREQRQAEREARRGPPQAREQQQQQAVRQAQRAEMQAQRQQRMAERQQLQGEVRQQAERQQRGAQREAMQAARRQQGEQRQARAGAEQRAQMQAAREQQRAARQQQQAARQQQAAERQQAAGRQQQMAAAREQQRAERQQQQAARQQQAAERQQQMAARQQQQQQMNAAREQQRAAREQQAAARQQQMAQRQAEAASRQQQAAAQQQARQAEMAARQQQRAERQAQGGGGGGGERRGKRD
;
A
#
# COMPACT_ATOMS: atom_id res chain seq x y z
N MET A 1 59.31 0.42 -0.42
CA MET A 1 59.80 1.53 -1.27
C MET A 1 58.92 1.52 -2.52
N THR A 2 58.20 2.55 -2.96
CA THR A 2 58.39 4.01 -2.85
C THR A 2 57.07 4.81 -2.64
N LYS A 3 57.13 5.82 -1.76
CA LYS A 3 56.34 7.08 -1.61
C LYS A 3 54.85 7.19 -2.06
N PRO A 4 53.95 7.71 -1.18
CA PRO A 4 52.64 8.22 -1.56
C PRO A 4 52.63 9.73 -1.92
N ALA A 5 51.63 10.17 -2.69
CA ALA A 5 51.30 11.59 -2.93
C ALA A 5 49.83 11.81 -2.51
N ARG A 6 49.58 12.45 -1.36
CA ARG A 6 49.46 13.90 -1.11
C ARG A 6 48.16 14.52 -1.63
N LEU A 7 47.27 14.78 -0.68
CA LEU A 7 46.16 15.73 -0.73
C LEU A 7 46.57 17.09 -1.33
N ARG A 8 45.60 17.74 -1.99
CA ARG A 8 45.59 19.19 -2.21
C ARG A 8 44.17 19.73 -2.05
N ASP A 9 43.97 20.52 -1.00
CA ASP A 9 42.87 21.47 -0.91
C ASP A 9 42.94 22.50 -2.04
N ILE A 10 41.81 22.86 -2.63
CA ILE A 10 41.63 24.16 -3.28
C ILE A 10 40.32 24.78 -2.76
N ARG A 11 40.46 25.99 -2.21
CA ARG A 11 39.35 26.77 -1.63
C ARG A 11 38.56 27.52 -2.71
N ALA A 12 37.26 27.59 -2.48
CA ALA A 12 36.33 28.70 -2.72
C ALA A 12 36.69 29.79 -3.76
N ARG A 13 35.77 30.04 -4.69
CA ARG A 13 35.43 31.39 -5.17
C ARG A 13 33.92 31.60 -5.21
N LEU A 14 33.46 32.59 -4.43
CA LEU A 14 32.18 33.26 -4.67
C LEU A 14 32.28 34.11 -5.95
N ILE A 15 31.21 34.12 -6.74
CA ILE A 15 30.85 35.27 -7.59
C ILE A 15 29.36 35.55 -7.35
N ALA A 16 29.04 36.80 -7.10
CA ALA A 16 27.67 37.29 -6.94
C ALA A 16 27.35 38.30 -8.06
N GLY A 17 26.07 38.43 -8.41
CA GLY A 17 25.56 39.24 -9.51
C GLY A 17 24.71 38.39 -10.46
N GLY A 18 23.61 38.87 -11.04
CA GLY A 18 22.94 40.17 -10.93
C GLY A 18 21.49 40.06 -11.41
N ALA A 19 20.71 41.12 -11.25
CA ALA A 19 19.24 41.05 -11.31
C ALA A 19 18.58 41.16 -12.71
N LEU A 20 17.29 40.80 -12.71
CA LEU A 20 16.17 41.28 -13.55
C LEU A 20 15.85 40.66 -14.94
N ALA A 21 14.69 39.99 -14.97
CA ALA A 21 13.55 40.14 -15.90
C ALA A 21 13.73 40.03 -17.44
N ALA A 22 13.03 39.04 -18.03
CA ALA A 22 12.02 39.27 -19.08
C ALA A 22 11.09 38.05 -19.26
N LEU A 23 9.79 38.29 -19.47
CA LEU A 23 8.84 37.34 -20.04
C LEU A 23 8.93 37.42 -21.58
N MET A 24 9.03 36.28 -22.27
CA MET A 24 8.32 36.00 -23.52
C MET A 24 8.30 34.48 -23.76
N GLY A 25 7.16 33.94 -24.17
CA GLY A 25 7.01 32.51 -24.44
C GLY A 25 7.39 32.16 -25.87
N LEU A 26 8.20 31.11 -26.03
CA LEU A 26 8.29 30.33 -27.25
C LEU A 26 8.20 28.85 -26.90
N THR A 27 7.42 28.12 -27.69
CA THR A 27 7.18 26.68 -27.54
C THR A 27 8.45 25.90 -27.89
N ALA A 28 9.17 25.43 -26.85
CA ALA A 28 10.20 24.42 -26.99
C ALA A 28 9.66 23.07 -26.50
N CYS A 29 9.93 22.00 -27.25
CA CYS A 29 9.72 20.64 -26.78
C CYS A 29 10.76 20.32 -25.70
N ASP A 30 10.46 20.69 -24.47
CA ASP A 30 11.32 20.44 -23.32
C ASP A 30 11.35 18.94 -23.01
N VAL A 31 12.40 18.26 -23.48
CA VAL A 31 12.70 16.87 -23.12
C VAL A 31 13.14 16.89 -21.67
N ARG A 32 12.14 16.79 -20.80
CA ARG A 32 12.26 16.72 -19.34
C ARG A 32 13.40 15.78 -18.98
N GLN A 33 14.49 16.32 -18.44
CA GLN A 33 15.50 15.51 -17.79
C GLN A 33 14.80 14.74 -16.65
N PRO A 34 15.02 13.41 -16.52
CA PRO A 34 14.43 12.68 -15.42
C PRO A 34 15.02 13.23 -14.11
N ASP A 35 14.14 13.74 -13.24
CA ASP A 35 14.53 14.21 -11.92
C ASP A 35 15.28 13.10 -11.15
N PRO A 36 16.28 13.44 -10.30
CA PRO A 36 16.85 12.47 -9.38
C PRO A 36 15.74 11.86 -8.53
N ILE A 37 15.79 10.54 -8.34
CA ILE A 37 14.66 9.70 -7.93
C ILE A 37 14.04 10.22 -6.62
N GLN A 38 12.98 11.01 -6.72
CA GLN A 38 12.25 11.43 -5.55
C GLN A 38 11.50 10.23 -5.00
N ALA A 39 11.87 9.80 -3.79
CA ALA A 39 11.25 8.69 -3.05
C ALA A 39 9.75 8.91 -2.69
N SER A 40 9.11 9.95 -3.24
CA SER A 40 7.67 10.20 -3.19
C SER A 40 6.94 9.44 -4.31
N ALA A 41 7.11 8.12 -4.35
CA ALA A 41 6.53 7.25 -5.39
C ALA A 41 5.00 7.37 -5.52
N PHE A 42 4.34 7.82 -4.45
CA PHE A 42 2.93 8.23 -4.45
C PHE A 42 2.90 9.66 -3.88
N GLY A 43 2.57 10.63 -4.74
CA GLY A 43 2.55 12.05 -4.36
C GLY A 43 1.39 12.37 -3.42
N ASN A 44 1.46 13.50 -2.69
CA ASN A 44 0.48 13.91 -1.67
C ASN A 44 -0.96 14.20 -2.18
N ALA A 45 -1.27 13.95 -3.45
CA ALA A 45 -2.63 13.97 -3.97
C ALA A 45 -3.43 12.75 -3.48
N SER A 46 -4.75 12.88 -3.36
CA SER A 46 -5.62 11.71 -3.21
C SER A 46 -5.44 10.83 -4.44
N LEU A 47 -5.06 9.56 -4.25
CA LEU A 47 -4.89 8.62 -5.36
C LEU A 47 -6.17 8.56 -6.21
N PRO A 48 -6.05 8.43 -7.54
CA PRO A 48 -7.20 8.14 -8.38
C PRO A 48 -7.86 6.83 -7.93
N PRO A 49 -9.18 6.66 -8.16
CA PRO A 49 -9.84 5.39 -7.90
C PRO A 49 -9.14 4.26 -8.66
N LEU A 50 -9.21 3.05 -8.13
CA LEU A 50 -8.69 1.89 -8.84
C LEU A 50 -9.35 1.77 -10.22
N PRO A 51 -8.57 1.45 -11.27
CA PRO A 51 -9.13 1.18 -12.57
C PRO A 51 -10.06 -0.03 -12.49
N GLU A 52 -11.09 -0.02 -13.34
CA GLU A 52 -12.08 -1.08 -13.37
C GLU A 52 -11.48 -2.31 -14.06
N ALA A 53 -11.32 -3.40 -13.30
CA ALA A 53 -10.94 -4.68 -13.86
C ALA A 53 -12.02 -5.21 -14.79
N LEU A 54 -11.60 -5.73 -15.95
CA LEU A 54 -12.49 -6.36 -16.91
C LEU A 54 -13.10 -7.63 -16.28
N PRO A 55 -14.41 -7.90 -16.48
CA PRO A 55 -15.06 -9.08 -15.93
C PRO A 55 -14.34 -10.36 -16.36
N MET A 56 -14.00 -11.21 -15.38
CA MET A 56 -13.34 -12.50 -15.65
C MET A 56 -14.24 -13.42 -16.47
N THR A 57 -13.64 -14.18 -17.39
CA THR A 57 -14.37 -15.07 -18.32
C THR A 57 -14.35 -16.52 -17.82
N ALA A 58 -15.27 -17.33 -18.34
CA ALA A 58 -15.27 -18.79 -18.11
C ALA A 58 -14.50 -19.57 -19.19
N GLU A 59 -14.20 -18.92 -20.32
CA GLU A 59 -13.51 -19.52 -21.46
C GLU A 59 -12.02 -19.72 -21.15
N THR A 60 -11.55 -20.95 -21.28
CA THR A 60 -10.15 -21.32 -21.08
C THR A 60 -9.45 -21.47 -22.42
N GLN A 61 -8.45 -20.63 -22.69
CA GLN A 61 -7.47 -20.89 -23.75
C GLN A 61 -6.25 -21.60 -23.13
N PRO A 62 -5.56 -22.51 -23.85
CA PRO A 62 -4.27 -23.03 -23.42
C PRO A 62 -3.29 -21.88 -23.17
N LEU A 63 -2.54 -21.94 -22.07
CA LEU A 63 -1.55 -20.90 -21.75
C LEU A 63 -0.25 -21.21 -22.50
N GLU A 64 0.03 -20.45 -23.55
CA GLU A 64 1.34 -20.46 -24.20
C GLU A 64 2.40 -19.72 -23.37
N TYR A 65 3.66 -20.12 -23.53
CA TYR A 65 4.78 -19.62 -22.72
C TYR A 65 5.68 -18.68 -23.52
N ALA A 66 6.00 -17.53 -22.92
CA ALA A 66 6.93 -16.60 -23.53
C ALA A 66 8.35 -17.18 -23.59
N PRO A 67 9.07 -17.01 -24.70
CA PRO A 67 10.43 -17.52 -24.84
C PRO A 67 11.39 -17.00 -23.76
N ALA A 68 12.33 -17.85 -23.38
CA ALA A 68 13.46 -17.50 -22.52
C ALA A 68 14.30 -16.35 -23.12
N ALA A 69 15.00 -15.58 -22.29
CA ALA A 69 15.73 -14.36 -22.68
C ALA A 69 16.59 -14.52 -23.94
N ALA A 70 17.38 -15.60 -24.01
CA ALA A 70 18.28 -15.89 -25.13
C ALA A 70 17.58 -16.21 -26.47
N ARG A 71 16.27 -16.50 -26.45
CA ARG A 71 15.44 -16.72 -27.65
C ARG A 71 14.61 -15.51 -28.05
N LEU A 72 14.63 -14.42 -27.26
CA LEU A 72 14.00 -13.17 -27.67
C LEU A 72 14.74 -12.54 -28.86
N PRO A 73 14.03 -11.77 -29.72
CA PRO A 73 14.68 -11.00 -30.78
C PRO A 73 15.85 -10.17 -30.26
N ALA A 74 16.89 -10.01 -31.08
CA ALA A 74 18.03 -9.16 -30.72
C ALA A 74 17.57 -7.69 -30.64
N ALA A 75 17.94 -7.01 -29.56
CA ALA A 75 17.57 -5.62 -29.30
C ALA A 75 18.81 -4.71 -29.37
N ARG A 76 18.59 -3.39 -29.47
CA ARG A 76 19.65 -2.39 -29.27
C ARG A 76 20.24 -2.59 -27.88
N GLN A 77 21.53 -2.88 -27.80
CA GLN A 77 22.21 -3.02 -26.52
C GLN A 77 22.22 -1.70 -25.76
N LEU A 78 21.72 -1.71 -24.52
CA LEU A 78 21.71 -0.56 -23.62
C LEU A 78 23.06 -0.44 -22.90
N SER A 79 23.46 0.78 -22.53
CA SER A 79 24.63 0.98 -21.67
C SER A 79 24.32 0.62 -20.22
N TYR A 80 25.27 0.00 -19.52
CA TYR A 80 25.21 -0.15 -18.06
C TYR A 80 25.82 1.08 -17.37
N ALA A 81 25.14 1.61 -16.36
CA ALA A 81 25.60 2.72 -15.53
C ALA A 81 25.56 2.33 -14.04
N ASP A 82 26.44 2.92 -13.25
CA ASP A 82 26.49 2.75 -11.79
C ASP A 82 25.26 3.44 -11.14
N PRO A 83 24.47 2.77 -10.29
CA PRO A 83 23.33 3.38 -9.63
C PRO A 83 23.72 4.28 -8.44
N GLY A 84 24.97 4.25 -7.98
CA GLY A 84 25.39 4.97 -6.77
C GLY A 84 24.61 4.54 -5.53
N ASP A 85 24.28 5.50 -4.66
CA ASP A 85 23.54 5.26 -3.42
C ASP A 85 22.09 4.78 -3.63
N ASP A 86 21.52 4.98 -4.82
CA ASP A 86 20.15 4.60 -5.20
C ASP A 86 20.02 3.13 -5.62
N GLY A 87 21.07 2.31 -5.45
CA GLY A 87 21.14 0.91 -5.90
C GLY A 87 19.96 -0.01 -5.56
N TYR A 88 19.08 0.36 -4.62
CA TYR A 88 17.87 -0.39 -4.27
C TYR A 88 16.54 0.27 -4.66
N ALA A 89 16.53 1.50 -5.20
CA ALA A 89 15.32 2.26 -5.46
C ALA A 89 14.33 1.57 -6.41
N TRP A 90 14.83 0.97 -7.51
CA TRP A 90 14.01 0.30 -8.52
C TRP A 90 13.35 -0.98 -7.99
N ILE A 91 14.12 -1.84 -7.31
CA ILE A 91 13.59 -3.10 -6.77
C ILE A 91 12.65 -2.86 -5.58
N ASP A 92 12.93 -1.85 -4.74
CA ASP A 92 12.07 -1.47 -3.61
C ASP A 92 10.71 -0.92 -4.05
N ARG A 93 10.71 -0.09 -5.10
CA ARG A 93 9.48 0.43 -5.70
C ARG A 93 8.63 -0.70 -6.31
N ALA A 94 9.25 -1.63 -7.02
CA ALA A 94 8.53 -2.78 -7.59
C ALA A 94 8.01 -3.74 -6.51
N ASP A 95 8.78 -4.03 -5.46
CA ASP A 95 8.32 -4.76 -4.27
C ASP A 95 7.10 -4.08 -3.63
N THR A 96 7.13 -2.74 -3.52
CA THR A 96 5.99 -1.97 -3.00
C THR A 96 4.75 -2.14 -3.86
N VAL A 97 4.85 -1.99 -5.20
CA VAL A 97 3.71 -2.18 -6.12
C VAL A 97 3.18 -3.62 -6.05
N PHE A 98 4.07 -4.61 -5.99
CA PHE A 98 3.69 -6.02 -5.98
C PHE A 98 3.05 -6.48 -4.66
N ASP A 99 3.48 -5.92 -3.52
CA ASP A 99 2.88 -6.08 -2.18
C ASP A 99 1.53 -5.35 -2.03
N VAL A 100 1.24 -4.36 -2.88
CA VAL A 100 -0.08 -3.73 -2.99
C VAL A 100 -1.05 -4.60 -3.77
N ILE A 101 -0.61 -5.14 -4.91
CA ILE A 101 -1.39 -6.07 -5.74
C ILE A 101 -1.75 -7.33 -4.94
N GLY A 102 -0.76 -7.96 -4.30
CA GLY A 102 -0.95 -9.17 -3.50
C GLY A 102 -1.58 -10.32 -4.30
N ASP A 103 -2.48 -11.08 -3.69
CA ASP A 103 -3.13 -12.25 -4.29
C ASP A 103 -4.42 -11.92 -5.05
N ALA A 104 -4.60 -10.66 -5.45
CA ALA A 104 -5.77 -10.18 -6.18
C ALA A 104 -5.74 -10.59 -7.66
N PRO A 105 -6.91 -10.90 -8.27
CA PRO A 105 -6.97 -11.19 -9.71
C PRO A 105 -6.43 -10.02 -10.56
N PRO A 106 -5.86 -10.32 -11.73
CA PRO A 106 -5.47 -9.31 -12.71
C PRO A 106 -6.66 -8.47 -13.14
N ASP A 107 -6.36 -7.23 -13.52
CA ASP A 107 -7.34 -6.26 -13.99
C ASP A 107 -7.72 -6.52 -15.46
N TYR A 108 -6.83 -7.13 -16.24
CA TYR A 108 -7.07 -7.59 -17.61
C TYR A 108 -5.99 -8.58 -18.07
N GLY A 109 -6.28 -9.34 -19.13
CA GLY A 109 -5.31 -10.01 -19.99
C GLY A 109 -5.22 -9.29 -21.33
N PHE A 110 -4.21 -9.61 -22.14
CA PHE A 110 -4.09 -9.15 -23.53
C PHE A 110 -3.26 -10.14 -24.33
N ASP A 111 -3.43 -10.17 -25.65
CA ASP A 111 -2.72 -11.08 -26.54
C ASP A 111 -1.38 -10.49 -27.02
N TYR A 112 -0.31 -11.27 -26.94
CA TYR A 112 1.01 -10.86 -27.43
C TYR A 112 1.93 -12.06 -27.78
N ASP A 113 2.33 -12.18 -29.06
CA ASP A 113 3.14 -13.30 -29.58
C ASP A 113 2.59 -14.68 -29.17
N ASP A 114 1.28 -14.91 -29.38
CA ASP A 114 0.49 -16.08 -28.96
C ASP A 114 0.39 -16.35 -27.44
N VAL A 115 1.07 -15.57 -26.61
CA VAL A 115 0.99 -15.59 -25.13
C VAL A 115 -0.12 -14.66 -24.64
N GLU A 116 -0.74 -14.99 -23.49
CA GLU A 116 -1.60 -14.08 -22.72
C GLU A 116 -0.87 -13.55 -21.46
N PRO A 117 -0.20 -12.39 -21.51
CA PRO A 117 0.24 -11.70 -20.31
C PRO A 117 -0.93 -11.07 -19.54
N TRP A 118 -0.76 -10.98 -18.22
CA TRP A 118 -1.75 -10.41 -17.30
C TRP A 118 -1.32 -9.05 -16.78
N GLY A 119 -2.26 -8.10 -16.70
CA GLY A 119 -2.04 -6.74 -16.24
C GLY A 119 -2.72 -6.41 -14.92
N TRP A 120 -2.00 -5.67 -14.08
CA TRP A 120 -2.53 -4.97 -12.92
C TRP A 120 -2.16 -3.49 -13.04
N GLU A 121 -3.11 -2.61 -12.78
CA GLU A 121 -2.91 -1.17 -12.76
C GLU A 121 -3.14 -0.65 -11.34
N ALA A 122 -2.03 -0.39 -10.64
CA ALA A 122 -2.05 0.09 -9.27
C ALA A 122 -2.39 1.58 -9.18
N ALA A 123 -2.90 2.00 -8.04
CA ALA A 123 -3.29 3.39 -7.82
C ALA A 123 -2.08 4.32 -7.94
N GLY A 124 -2.31 5.50 -8.53
CA GLY A 124 -1.24 6.40 -8.99
C GLY A 124 -0.79 6.14 -10.43
N GLY A 125 -1.24 5.05 -11.07
CA GLY A 125 -1.04 4.78 -12.50
C GLY A 125 0.14 3.84 -12.82
N TYR A 126 0.77 3.25 -11.81
CA TYR A 126 1.78 2.20 -12.02
C TYR A 126 1.14 0.97 -12.67
N VAL A 127 1.85 0.35 -13.60
CA VAL A 127 1.38 -0.86 -14.28
C VAL A 127 2.35 -1.99 -14.05
N THR A 128 1.82 -3.18 -13.77
CA THR A 128 2.60 -4.43 -13.72
C THR A 128 2.04 -5.39 -14.74
N TYR A 129 2.89 -5.92 -15.62
CA TYR A 129 2.55 -7.10 -16.44
C TYR A 129 3.25 -8.33 -15.88
N ALA A 130 2.53 -9.46 -15.81
CA ALA A 130 3.10 -10.78 -15.59
C ALA A 130 2.94 -11.60 -16.87
N GLU A 131 4.06 -12.03 -17.43
CA GLU A 131 4.17 -12.85 -18.62
C GLU A 131 4.59 -14.26 -18.21
N PRO A 132 3.81 -15.32 -18.52
CA PRO A 132 4.17 -16.69 -18.17
C PRO A 132 5.38 -17.14 -18.99
N ILE A 133 6.34 -17.83 -18.36
CA ILE A 133 7.52 -18.40 -19.05
C ILE A 133 7.62 -19.93 -18.93
N ASP A 134 6.94 -20.50 -17.94
CA ASP A 134 6.66 -21.93 -17.77
C ASP A 134 5.51 -22.09 -16.74
N ASP A 135 5.27 -23.31 -16.25
CA ASP A 135 4.18 -23.61 -15.32
C ASP A 135 4.28 -22.92 -13.94
N ASP A 136 5.50 -22.69 -13.45
CA ASP A 136 5.80 -22.21 -12.09
C ASP A 136 6.29 -20.74 -12.07
N TYR A 137 6.80 -20.25 -13.20
CA TYR A 137 7.53 -18.98 -13.27
C TYR A 137 6.90 -17.96 -14.22
N TYR A 138 7.05 -16.70 -13.81
CA TYR A 138 6.58 -15.52 -14.52
C TYR A 138 7.70 -14.48 -14.63
N ARG A 139 7.72 -13.78 -15.77
CA ARG A 139 8.51 -12.56 -15.97
C ARG A 139 7.61 -11.36 -15.71
N TYR A 140 8.06 -10.43 -14.86
CA TYR A 140 7.29 -9.27 -14.45
C TYR A 140 7.89 -7.98 -15.00
N TYR A 141 7.04 -7.09 -15.51
CA TYR A 141 7.42 -5.80 -16.09
C TYR A 141 6.72 -4.68 -15.34
N TYR A 142 7.47 -3.72 -14.80
CA TYR A 142 6.96 -2.64 -13.96
C TYR A 142 7.14 -1.28 -14.66
N TYR A 143 6.05 -0.55 -14.85
CA TYR A 143 6.01 0.74 -15.55
C TYR A 143 5.63 1.87 -14.59
N GLU A 144 6.26 3.03 -14.78
CA GLU A 144 5.84 4.27 -14.14
C GLU A 144 4.53 4.79 -14.77
N PRO A 145 3.79 5.69 -14.09
CA PRO A 145 2.56 6.27 -14.61
C PRO A 145 2.76 6.93 -15.98
N GLY A 146 2.08 6.40 -16.99
CA GLY A 146 2.17 6.89 -18.37
C GLY A 146 3.43 6.51 -19.15
N ALA A 147 4.31 5.67 -18.58
CA ALA A 147 5.53 5.24 -19.28
C ALA A 147 5.25 4.18 -20.36
N ASP A 148 5.99 4.30 -21.48
CA ASP A 148 6.05 3.30 -22.55
C ASP A 148 7.06 2.18 -22.25
N TYR A 149 8.04 2.45 -21.38
CA TYR A 149 9.15 1.58 -21.04
C TYR A 149 9.14 1.23 -19.55
N PRO A 150 9.67 0.06 -19.14
CA PRO A 150 9.67 -0.36 -17.76
C PRO A 150 10.79 0.33 -16.97
N TYR A 151 10.54 0.64 -15.70
CA TYR A 151 11.61 1.01 -14.75
C TYR A 151 12.26 -0.22 -14.11
N LEU A 152 11.57 -1.36 -14.07
CA LEU A 152 12.12 -2.64 -13.66
C LEU A 152 11.53 -3.77 -14.53
N VAL A 153 12.37 -4.73 -14.94
CA VAL A 153 11.91 -6.05 -15.38
C VAL A 153 12.53 -7.11 -14.47
N ARG A 154 11.75 -8.10 -14.06
CA ARG A 154 12.17 -9.23 -13.24
C ARG A 154 11.87 -10.52 -13.97
N ASP A 155 12.90 -11.27 -14.36
CA ASP A 155 12.76 -12.71 -14.53
C ASP A 155 13.07 -13.39 -13.18
N PRO A 156 12.87 -14.71 -13.01
CA PRO A 156 12.99 -15.30 -11.69
C PRO A 156 14.45 -15.56 -11.28
N TRP A 157 15.43 -15.39 -12.18
CA TRP A 157 16.86 -15.51 -11.87
C TRP A 157 17.52 -14.13 -11.64
N ASN A 158 17.01 -13.07 -12.28
CA ASN A 158 17.56 -11.72 -12.26
C ASN A 158 16.48 -10.62 -12.38
N SER A 159 16.71 -9.49 -11.70
CA SER A 159 15.96 -8.25 -11.93
C SER A 159 16.85 -7.17 -12.57
N TYR A 160 16.27 -6.31 -13.39
CA TYR A 160 16.95 -5.32 -14.22
C TYR A 160 16.27 -3.97 -14.02
N GLY A 161 16.97 -3.01 -13.42
CA GLY A 161 16.50 -1.64 -13.22
C GLY A 161 16.94 -0.73 -14.36
N TYR A 162 16.04 0.13 -14.81
CA TYR A 162 16.26 1.04 -15.94
C TYR A 162 16.07 2.51 -15.54
N SER A 163 16.88 3.39 -16.14
CA SER A 163 16.67 4.83 -16.12
C SER A 163 16.87 5.37 -17.53
N GLY A 164 15.81 5.91 -18.13
CA GLY A 164 15.77 6.20 -19.56
C GLY A 164 16.09 4.95 -20.39
N ASP A 165 17.13 5.01 -21.22
CA ASP A 165 17.60 3.91 -22.04
C ASP A 165 18.88 3.21 -21.51
N ARG A 166 19.08 3.24 -20.20
CA ARG A 166 20.24 2.64 -19.53
C ARG A 166 19.81 1.61 -18.51
N ILE A 167 20.58 0.52 -18.41
CA ILE A 167 20.49 -0.41 -17.28
C ILE A 167 21.31 0.21 -16.16
N VAL A 168 20.66 0.46 -15.02
CA VAL A 168 21.27 1.13 -13.84
C VAL A 168 21.42 0.17 -12.67
N ALA A 169 20.67 -0.93 -12.63
CA ALA A 169 20.85 -1.96 -11.63
C ALA A 169 20.60 -3.34 -12.26
N VAL A 170 21.39 -4.34 -11.84
CA VAL A 170 21.04 -5.75 -12.05
C VAL A 170 21.11 -6.44 -10.71
N TYR A 171 20.07 -7.19 -10.36
CA TYR A 171 19.95 -7.93 -9.11
C TYR A 171 19.93 -9.43 -9.39
N ASP A 172 20.34 -10.24 -8.44
CA ASP A 172 20.10 -11.69 -8.47
C ASP A 172 18.64 -12.05 -8.13
N ALA A 173 18.34 -13.35 -8.09
CA ALA A 173 17.03 -13.89 -7.72
C ALA A 173 16.57 -13.51 -6.29
N GLY A 174 17.53 -13.22 -5.39
CA GLY A 174 17.29 -12.73 -4.04
C GLY A 174 17.19 -11.21 -3.94
N GLY A 175 17.29 -10.48 -5.05
CA GLY A 175 17.31 -9.03 -5.05
C GLY A 175 18.62 -8.42 -4.55
N ALA A 176 19.71 -9.18 -4.39
CA ALA A 176 21.00 -8.61 -4.07
C ALA A 176 21.58 -7.91 -5.33
N LEU A 177 22.07 -6.68 -5.17
CA LEU A 177 22.66 -5.91 -6.27
C LEU A 177 23.95 -6.59 -6.75
N LEU A 178 24.02 -6.92 -8.03
CA LEU A 178 25.19 -7.59 -8.62
C LEU A 178 26.36 -6.61 -8.78
N PRO A 179 27.61 -7.04 -8.50
CA PRO A 179 28.79 -6.29 -8.88
C PRO A 179 28.84 -6.01 -10.38
N TRP A 180 29.39 -4.86 -10.77
CA TRP A 180 29.50 -4.41 -12.18
C TRP A 180 29.99 -5.51 -13.15
N ALA A 181 30.99 -6.31 -12.75
CA ALA A 181 31.57 -7.36 -13.58
C ALA A 181 30.60 -8.54 -13.87
N MET A 182 29.57 -8.74 -13.04
CA MET A 182 28.49 -9.69 -13.25
C MET A 182 27.28 -9.02 -13.93
N ALA A 183 26.94 -7.79 -13.52
CA ALA A 183 25.83 -7.02 -14.11
C ALA A 183 26.04 -6.76 -15.62
N SER A 184 27.25 -6.40 -16.02
CA SER A 184 27.64 -6.18 -17.43
C SER A 184 27.42 -7.42 -18.31
N GLN A 185 27.62 -8.64 -17.79
CA GLN A 185 27.36 -9.90 -18.49
C GLN A 185 25.87 -10.17 -18.74
N ARG A 186 24.97 -9.45 -18.04
CA ARG A 186 23.51 -9.58 -18.16
C ARG A 186 22.87 -8.49 -19.03
N VAL A 187 23.67 -7.55 -19.55
CA VAL A 187 23.17 -6.40 -20.34
C VAL A 187 22.40 -6.82 -21.59
N ASP A 188 22.79 -7.89 -22.29
CA ASP A 188 22.05 -8.40 -23.45
C ASP A 188 20.60 -8.79 -23.08
N TYR A 189 20.42 -9.56 -21.99
CA TYR A 189 19.09 -9.99 -21.54
C TYR A 189 18.22 -8.80 -21.11
N GLY A 190 18.77 -7.86 -20.33
CA GLY A 190 18.07 -6.63 -19.97
C GLY A 190 17.69 -5.80 -21.20
N SER A 191 18.55 -5.71 -22.21
CA SER A 191 18.25 -4.99 -23.46
C SER A 191 17.09 -5.63 -24.23
N ARG A 192 17.04 -6.96 -24.32
CA ARG A 192 15.93 -7.70 -24.96
C ARG A 192 14.61 -7.52 -24.19
N TYR A 193 14.66 -7.57 -22.87
CA TYR A 193 13.50 -7.33 -22.02
C TYR A 193 12.97 -5.90 -22.13
N TYR A 194 13.84 -4.90 -22.16
CA TYR A 194 13.44 -3.50 -22.35
C TYR A 194 12.71 -3.27 -23.68
N ALA A 195 13.17 -3.92 -24.77
CA ALA A 195 12.48 -3.88 -26.05
C ALA A 195 11.11 -4.57 -25.98
N ARG A 196 11.05 -5.83 -25.52
CA ARG A 196 9.80 -6.61 -25.39
C ARG A 196 8.77 -5.92 -24.50
N ALA A 197 9.21 -5.24 -23.45
CA ALA A 197 8.35 -4.45 -22.58
C ALA A 197 7.59 -3.36 -23.33
N ALA A 198 8.26 -2.65 -24.24
CA ALA A 198 7.62 -1.63 -25.07
C ALA A 198 6.59 -2.23 -26.05
N ASP A 199 6.85 -3.44 -26.57
CA ASP A 199 5.88 -4.17 -27.40
C ASP A 199 4.66 -4.64 -26.60
N LEU A 200 4.87 -5.21 -25.40
CA LEU A 200 3.82 -5.56 -24.45
C LEU A 200 2.95 -4.34 -24.09
N ARG A 201 3.58 -3.19 -23.82
CA ARG A 201 2.91 -1.94 -23.49
C ARG A 201 2.05 -1.43 -24.65
N ARG A 202 2.53 -1.57 -25.89
CA ARG A 202 1.72 -1.29 -27.10
C ARG A 202 0.59 -2.30 -27.27
N ALA A 203 0.79 -3.59 -26.97
CA ALA A 203 -0.24 -4.61 -27.10
C ALA A 203 -1.40 -4.38 -26.13
N ALA A 204 -1.10 -4.19 -24.83
CA ALA A 204 -2.07 -3.87 -23.78
C ALA A 204 -2.78 -2.51 -23.95
N ALA A 205 -2.31 -1.65 -24.87
CA ALA A 205 -2.96 -0.40 -25.25
C ALA A 205 -3.89 -0.56 -26.47
N ARG A 206 -3.70 -1.59 -27.30
CA ARG A 206 -4.59 -1.90 -28.44
C ARG A 206 -5.84 -2.64 -28.00
N GLU A 207 -5.67 -3.69 -27.21
CA GLU A 207 -6.75 -4.60 -26.82
C GLU A 207 -6.53 -5.13 -25.40
N ARG A 208 -7.61 -5.30 -24.66
CA ARG A 208 -7.65 -5.82 -23.29
C ARG A 208 -8.88 -6.71 -23.15
N ARG A 209 -8.72 -7.86 -22.53
CA ARG A 209 -9.79 -8.85 -22.30
C ARG A 209 -9.88 -9.25 -20.83
N GLY A 210 -11.03 -9.79 -20.45
CA GLY A 210 -11.19 -10.42 -19.13
C GLY A 210 -10.35 -11.70 -19.05
N VAL A 211 -9.62 -11.89 -17.95
CA VAL A 211 -8.80 -13.10 -17.74
C VAL A 211 -9.71 -14.30 -17.43
N ALA A 212 -9.35 -15.46 -17.98
CA ALA A 212 -10.02 -16.73 -17.72
C ALA A 212 -9.94 -17.10 -16.23
N ALA A 213 -11.08 -17.14 -15.55
CA ALA A 213 -11.18 -17.43 -14.12
C ALA A 213 -10.59 -18.80 -13.72
N PRO A 214 -10.75 -19.90 -14.50
CA PRO A 214 -10.10 -21.17 -14.17
C PRO A 214 -8.57 -21.10 -14.28
N VAL A 215 -8.03 -20.40 -15.29
CA VAL A 215 -6.57 -20.28 -15.51
C VAL A 215 -5.94 -19.44 -14.39
N TRP A 216 -6.57 -18.33 -14.00
CA TRP A 216 -6.13 -17.56 -12.83
C TRP A 216 -6.21 -18.40 -11.54
N ALA A 217 -7.28 -19.17 -11.34
CA ALA A 217 -7.42 -20.05 -10.17
C ALA A 217 -6.30 -21.08 -10.04
N GLU A 218 -5.86 -21.64 -11.18
CA GLU A 218 -4.76 -22.60 -11.28
C GLU A 218 -3.38 -21.96 -11.02
N ARG A 219 -3.12 -20.78 -11.60
CA ARG A 219 -1.79 -20.12 -11.56
C ARG A 219 -1.53 -19.24 -10.35
N ARG A 220 -2.59 -18.72 -9.69
CA ARG A 220 -2.48 -17.87 -8.49
C ARG A 220 -1.55 -18.41 -7.39
N PRO A 221 -1.47 -19.72 -7.08
CA PRO A 221 -0.53 -20.24 -6.10
C PRO A 221 0.95 -19.96 -6.43
N ALA A 222 1.35 -20.06 -7.71
CA ALA A 222 2.72 -19.79 -8.15
C ALA A 222 3.07 -18.30 -7.98
N ILE A 223 2.18 -17.41 -8.39
CA ILE A 223 2.34 -15.94 -8.25
C ILE A 223 2.43 -15.54 -6.77
N VAL A 224 1.58 -16.12 -5.91
CA VAL A 224 1.64 -15.90 -4.44
C VAL A 224 2.93 -16.47 -3.83
N GLN A 225 3.46 -17.57 -4.36
CA GLN A 225 4.74 -18.11 -3.91
C GLN A 225 5.91 -17.21 -4.32
N ALA A 226 5.91 -16.68 -5.55
CA ALA A 226 6.90 -15.70 -6.02
C ALA A 226 6.85 -14.38 -5.22
N GLN A 227 5.67 -13.96 -4.75
CA GLN A 227 5.53 -12.84 -3.80
C GLN A 227 6.19 -13.14 -2.45
N ARG A 228 5.94 -14.33 -1.88
CA ARG A 228 6.53 -14.73 -0.60
C ARG A 228 8.05 -14.86 -0.67
N GLN A 229 8.58 -15.42 -1.76
CA GLN A 229 10.01 -15.52 -2.00
C GLN A 229 10.66 -14.14 -2.04
N TRP A 230 10.08 -13.18 -2.77
CA TRP A 230 10.62 -11.82 -2.86
C TRP A 230 10.56 -11.07 -1.53
N ALA A 231 9.43 -11.16 -0.81
CA ALA A 231 9.29 -10.59 0.52
C ALA A 231 10.31 -11.18 1.50
N ALA A 232 10.55 -12.50 1.46
CA ALA A 232 11.58 -13.14 2.28
C ALA A 232 12.99 -12.70 1.88
N ALA A 233 13.28 -12.59 0.58
CA ALA A 233 14.58 -12.19 0.07
C ALA A 233 14.96 -10.76 0.52
N ARG A 234 13.98 -9.84 0.48
CA ARG A 234 14.08 -8.50 1.08
C ARG A 234 14.42 -8.55 2.56
N GLU A 235 13.73 -9.39 3.34
CA GLU A 235 14.03 -9.55 4.77
C GLU A 235 15.39 -10.20 5.02
N THR A 236 15.98 -10.94 4.07
CA THR A 236 17.33 -11.50 4.21
C THR A 236 18.45 -10.54 3.81
N GLN A 237 18.23 -9.62 2.87
CA GLN A 237 19.29 -8.78 2.28
C GLN A 237 19.58 -7.51 3.11
N PRO A 238 20.74 -7.39 3.81
CA PRO A 238 20.98 -6.29 4.75
C PRO A 238 20.99 -4.92 4.07
N ALA A 239 21.71 -4.78 2.95
CA ALA A 239 21.82 -3.52 2.21
C ALA A 239 20.46 -2.97 1.73
N TRP A 240 19.53 -3.86 1.36
CA TRP A 240 18.18 -3.46 0.98
C TRP A 240 17.39 -2.95 2.19
N ARG A 241 17.44 -3.66 3.33
CA ARG A 241 16.80 -3.19 4.57
C ARG A 241 17.37 -1.87 5.06
N GLU A 242 18.69 -1.67 4.94
CA GLU A 242 19.38 -0.43 5.30
C GLU A 242 18.96 0.74 4.40
N TRP A 243 18.91 0.54 3.08
CA TRP A 243 18.34 1.52 2.14
C TRP A 243 16.89 1.86 2.50
N ARG A 244 16.03 0.87 2.74
CA ARG A 244 14.62 1.08 3.13
C ARG A 244 14.47 1.74 4.52
N GLN A 245 15.46 1.67 5.40
CA GLN A 245 15.46 2.36 6.69
C GLN A 245 15.88 3.83 6.57
N ARG A 246 16.83 4.15 5.68
CA ARG A 246 17.25 5.53 5.39
C ARG A 246 16.20 6.29 4.57
N ASP A 247 15.79 5.70 3.45
CA ASP A 247 15.12 6.40 2.35
C ASP A 247 13.66 5.93 2.13
N GLY A 248 13.24 4.87 2.82
CA GLY A 248 11.93 4.23 2.65
C GLY A 248 10.75 5.07 3.15
N ALA A 249 10.24 5.93 2.26
CA ALA A 249 9.18 6.90 2.52
C ALA A 249 7.98 6.35 3.31
N GLN A 250 7.77 6.91 4.50
CA GLN A 250 6.58 6.64 5.31
C GLN A 250 5.29 7.16 4.64
N VAL A 251 5.41 8.14 3.74
CA VAL A 251 4.30 8.82 3.04
C VAL A 251 3.53 7.87 2.12
N ALA A 252 4.24 7.08 1.31
CA ALA A 252 3.66 6.05 0.44
C ALA A 252 2.73 5.09 1.20
N ARG A 253 3.14 4.70 2.42
CA ARG A 253 2.48 3.67 3.24
C ARG A 253 1.08 4.06 3.71
N ALA A 254 0.70 5.34 3.66
CA ALA A 254 -0.66 5.74 4.02
C ALA A 254 -1.65 5.48 2.87
N GLN A 255 -1.24 5.84 1.66
CA GLN A 255 -2.07 5.82 0.46
C GLN A 255 -2.25 4.38 -0.07
N VAL A 256 -1.19 3.56 -0.05
CA VAL A 256 -1.26 2.16 -0.49
C VAL A 256 -2.08 1.23 0.43
N ARG A 257 -2.47 1.66 1.64
CA ARG A 257 -3.30 0.84 2.55
C ARG A 257 -4.71 0.62 2.02
N GLU A 258 -5.32 1.66 1.44
CA GLU A 258 -6.70 1.60 0.95
C GLU A 258 -6.80 0.71 -0.28
N GLU A 259 -5.87 0.87 -1.24
CA GLU A 259 -5.76 -0.04 -2.38
C GLU A 259 -5.52 -1.48 -1.91
N ARG A 260 -4.53 -1.72 -1.04
CA ARG A 260 -4.24 -3.08 -0.56
C ARG A 260 -5.45 -3.73 0.14
N GLN A 261 -6.27 -2.95 0.84
CA GLN A 261 -7.52 -3.43 1.42
C GLN A 261 -8.54 -3.78 0.32
N ALA A 262 -8.67 -2.97 -0.73
CA ALA A 262 -9.54 -3.27 -1.87
C ALA A 262 -9.08 -4.51 -2.66
N ARG A 263 -7.78 -4.62 -2.96
CA ARG A 263 -7.11 -5.77 -3.61
C ARG A 263 -7.31 -7.06 -2.80
N ARG A 264 -7.07 -7.05 -1.48
CA ARG A 264 -7.38 -8.18 -0.58
C ARG A 264 -8.86 -8.55 -0.58
N ALA A 265 -9.76 -7.56 -0.60
CA ALA A 265 -11.19 -7.83 -0.65
C ALA A 265 -11.62 -8.43 -2.02
N ALA A 266 -10.94 -8.07 -3.11
CA ALA A 266 -11.13 -8.68 -4.43
C ALA A 266 -10.64 -10.14 -4.44
N ALA A 267 -9.45 -10.40 -3.89
CA ALA A 267 -8.92 -11.75 -3.71
C ALA A 267 -9.85 -12.65 -2.86
N GLN A 268 -10.44 -12.10 -1.80
CA GLN A 268 -11.45 -12.80 -0.99
C GLN A 268 -12.74 -13.10 -1.76
N ARG A 269 -13.27 -12.13 -2.53
CA ARG A 269 -14.44 -12.34 -3.40
C ARG A 269 -14.19 -13.43 -4.44
N PHE A 270 -13.04 -13.39 -5.10
CA PHE A 270 -12.63 -14.42 -6.05
C PHE A 270 -12.50 -15.79 -5.36
N ALA A 271 -11.87 -15.87 -4.20
CA ALA A 271 -11.72 -17.12 -3.46
C ALA A 271 -13.07 -17.75 -3.05
N SER A 272 -14.06 -16.95 -2.64
CA SER A 272 -15.42 -17.44 -2.38
C SER A 272 -16.09 -17.97 -3.66
N TRP A 273 -16.01 -17.22 -4.76
CA TRP A 273 -16.55 -17.66 -6.05
C TRP A 273 -15.88 -18.93 -6.57
N GLN A 274 -14.57 -19.08 -6.37
CA GLN A 274 -13.80 -20.29 -6.66
C GLN A 274 -14.28 -21.49 -5.82
N GLN A 275 -14.56 -21.28 -4.52
CA GLN A 275 -15.12 -22.33 -3.64
C GLN A 275 -16.54 -22.75 -4.05
N GLU A 276 -17.32 -21.85 -4.64
CA GLU A 276 -18.63 -22.13 -5.23
C GLU A 276 -18.53 -22.77 -6.64
N GLY A 277 -17.32 -23.07 -7.11
CA GLY A 277 -17.05 -23.73 -8.39
C GLY A 277 -17.14 -22.80 -9.59
N LEU A 278 -16.84 -21.51 -9.42
CA LEU A 278 -16.90 -20.46 -10.46
C LEU A 278 -18.26 -20.35 -11.16
N ARG A 279 -19.35 -20.67 -10.45
CA ARG A 279 -20.71 -20.67 -10.98
C ARG A 279 -21.31 -19.26 -11.05
N GLY A 280 -22.14 -19.01 -12.06
CA GLY A 280 -22.78 -17.71 -12.27
C GLY A 280 -21.82 -16.65 -12.82
N SER A 281 -22.27 -15.39 -12.82
CA SER A 281 -21.46 -14.26 -13.31
C SER A 281 -20.27 -13.98 -12.39
N ALA A 282 -19.13 -13.61 -12.99
CA ALA A 282 -17.95 -13.19 -12.24
C ALA A 282 -18.27 -12.05 -11.26
N PRO A 283 -17.75 -12.09 -10.01
CA PRO A 283 -18.05 -11.08 -9.01
C PRO A 283 -17.42 -9.73 -9.36
N ASP A 284 -18.15 -8.65 -9.07
CA ASP A 284 -17.61 -7.28 -9.10
C ASP A 284 -16.36 -7.16 -8.20
N LEU A 285 -15.19 -7.17 -8.83
CA LEU A 285 -13.90 -7.23 -8.15
C LEU A 285 -13.54 -5.92 -7.45
N TYR A 286 -13.87 -4.75 -8.01
CA TYR A 286 -13.44 -3.44 -7.46
C TYR A 286 -14.55 -2.40 -7.32
N GLY A 287 -15.65 -2.50 -8.08
CA GLY A 287 -16.72 -1.52 -8.12
C GLY A 287 -17.40 -1.27 -6.76
N ARG A 288 -17.43 -2.25 -5.84
CA ARG A 288 -17.89 -1.99 -4.45
C ARG A 288 -16.97 -1.02 -3.69
N ALA A 289 -15.65 -1.12 -3.86
CA ALA A 289 -14.68 -0.22 -3.26
C ALA A 289 -14.68 1.14 -3.98
N GLN A 290 -14.77 1.13 -5.31
CA GLN A 290 -14.86 2.33 -6.14
C GLN A 290 -16.10 3.17 -5.81
N ARG A 291 -17.30 2.55 -5.72
CA ARG A 291 -18.53 3.21 -5.26
C ARG A 291 -18.45 3.74 -3.82
N GLN A 292 -17.57 3.21 -2.98
CA GLN A 292 -17.28 3.77 -1.65
C GLN A 292 -16.33 4.97 -1.73
N ALA A 293 -15.25 4.88 -2.53
CA ALA A 293 -14.33 5.97 -2.80
C ALA A 293 -15.05 7.18 -3.41
N ASP A 294 -15.91 7.00 -4.42
CA ASP A 294 -16.68 8.08 -5.04
C ASP A 294 -17.65 8.74 -4.05
N ARG A 295 -18.16 7.98 -3.07
CA ARG A 295 -19.02 8.53 -2.00
C ARG A 295 -18.20 9.35 -1.01
N ALA A 296 -17.01 8.87 -0.65
CA ALA A 296 -16.07 9.57 0.21
C ALA A 296 -15.56 10.87 -0.44
N GLN A 297 -15.13 10.84 -1.71
CA GLN A 297 -14.75 12.04 -2.46
C GLN A 297 -15.91 13.03 -2.58
N ARG A 298 -17.12 12.59 -2.91
CA ARG A 298 -18.30 13.48 -2.95
C ARG A 298 -18.66 14.07 -1.58
N GLN A 299 -18.40 13.36 -0.48
CA GLN A 299 -18.55 13.90 0.87
C GLN A 299 -17.45 14.91 1.20
N ALA A 300 -16.19 14.60 0.89
CA ALA A 300 -15.05 15.48 1.11
C ALA A 300 -15.20 16.80 0.32
N ALA A 301 -15.57 16.73 -0.97
CA ALA A 301 -15.86 17.89 -1.80
C ALA A 301 -16.99 18.77 -1.20
N ARG A 302 -18.06 18.15 -0.68
CA ARG A 302 -19.15 18.87 0.01
C ARG A 302 -18.70 19.52 1.33
N VAL A 303 -17.75 18.91 2.06
CA VAL A 303 -17.17 19.51 3.27
C VAL A 303 -16.26 20.68 2.92
N ALA A 304 -15.38 20.52 1.93
CA ALA A 304 -14.50 21.58 1.45
C ALA A 304 -15.31 22.78 0.92
N GLN A 305 -16.33 22.53 0.08
CA GLN A 305 -17.23 23.57 -0.41
C GLN A 305 -17.91 24.32 0.75
N ARG A 306 -18.42 23.62 1.77
CA ARG A 306 -19.01 24.25 2.98
C ARG A 306 -18.00 25.02 3.83
N GLN A 307 -16.71 24.68 3.77
CA GLN A 307 -15.65 25.46 4.41
C GLN A 307 -15.41 26.76 3.62
N THR A 308 -15.25 26.68 2.30
CA THR A 308 -15.11 27.86 1.44
C THR A 308 -16.32 28.80 1.54
N GLU A 309 -17.55 28.27 1.55
CA GLU A 309 -18.79 29.05 1.76
C GLU A 309 -18.85 29.73 3.14
N ARG A 310 -18.19 29.17 4.16
CA ARG A 310 -18.08 29.79 5.50
C ARG A 310 -16.97 30.84 5.60
N GLU A 311 -15.91 30.70 4.81
CA GLU A 311 -14.75 31.60 4.81
C GLU A 311 -14.96 32.82 3.90
N GLN A 312 -15.71 32.69 2.80
CA GLN A 312 -16.09 33.79 1.91
C GLN A 312 -16.62 35.04 2.66
N PRO A 313 -17.63 34.96 3.54
CA PRO A 313 -18.13 36.15 4.25
C PRO A 313 -17.13 36.75 5.24
N VAL A 314 -16.08 36.01 5.64
CA VAL A 314 -14.98 36.55 6.46
C VAL A 314 -14.03 37.37 5.57
N PHE A 315 -13.66 36.86 4.40
CA PHE A 315 -12.83 37.59 3.43
C PHE A 315 -13.55 38.80 2.81
N GLU A 316 -14.86 38.72 2.57
CA GLU A 316 -15.66 39.85 2.09
C GLU A 316 -15.77 40.95 3.15
N ARG A 317 -15.99 40.60 4.43
CA ARG A 317 -15.93 41.58 5.54
C ARG A 317 -14.56 42.21 5.66
N ALA A 318 -13.48 41.42 5.61
CA ALA A 318 -12.12 41.95 5.64
C ALA A 318 -11.84 42.91 4.46
N ARG A 319 -12.31 42.59 3.25
CA ARG A 319 -12.24 43.52 2.09
C ARG A 319 -13.07 44.79 2.32
N ALA A 320 -14.29 44.67 2.83
CA ALA A 320 -15.16 45.80 3.13
C ALA A 320 -14.51 46.75 4.17
N ASP A 321 -13.93 46.21 5.23
CA ASP A 321 -13.22 46.98 6.27
C ASP A 321 -11.95 47.67 5.72
N VAL A 322 -11.20 46.99 4.83
CA VAL A 322 -10.05 47.60 4.13
C VAL A 322 -10.50 48.72 3.18
N SER A 323 -11.58 48.55 2.42
CA SER A 323 -12.11 49.63 1.58
C SER A 323 -12.64 50.80 2.41
N ALA A 324 -13.40 50.53 3.48
CA ALA A 324 -13.97 51.56 4.34
C ALA A 324 -12.90 52.32 5.14
N SER A 325 -11.77 51.68 5.46
CA SER A 325 -10.62 52.37 6.07
C SER A 325 -9.83 53.20 5.05
N GLN A 326 -9.63 52.73 3.81
CA GLN A 326 -9.05 53.56 2.74
C GLN A 326 -9.92 54.78 2.40
N GLN A 327 -11.25 54.61 2.37
CA GLN A 327 -12.20 55.67 2.05
C GLN A 327 -12.22 56.76 3.13
N ARG A 328 -12.30 56.37 4.42
CA ARG A 328 -12.10 57.29 5.56
C ARG A 328 -10.74 58.00 5.54
N ARG A 329 -9.69 57.34 5.04
CA ARG A 329 -8.35 57.96 4.89
C ARG A 329 -8.30 58.98 3.75
N ARG A 330 -9.10 58.80 2.68
CA ARG A 330 -9.27 59.80 1.62
C ARG A 330 -10.10 61.00 2.09
N GLU A 331 -11.20 60.77 2.80
CA GLU A 331 -12.03 61.83 3.38
C GLU A 331 -11.22 62.69 4.37
N MET A 332 -10.44 62.07 5.27
CA MET A 332 -9.53 62.80 6.17
C MET A 332 -8.41 63.58 5.46
N MET A 333 -8.12 63.30 4.18
CA MET A 333 -7.19 64.09 3.36
C MET A 333 -7.88 65.17 2.51
N GLN A 334 -9.21 65.20 2.43
CA GLN A 334 -9.97 66.24 1.72
C GLN A 334 -10.57 67.31 2.64
N VAL A 335 -10.70 67.06 3.96
CA VAL A 335 -11.15 68.09 4.91
C VAL A 335 -9.99 69.00 5.33
N ARG A 336 -9.57 69.89 4.42
CA ARG A 336 -8.73 71.05 4.75
C ARG A 336 -8.86 72.20 3.74
N ASP A 337 -10.00 72.90 3.76
CA ASP A 337 -10.11 74.31 3.33
C ASP A 337 -11.33 75.01 3.99
N VAL A 338 -11.40 76.35 3.87
CA VAL A 338 -11.90 77.33 4.89
C VAL A 338 -12.72 78.47 4.22
N PRO A 339 -13.92 78.90 4.71
CA PRO A 339 -14.01 79.93 5.77
C PRO A 339 -15.24 79.88 6.73
N GLN A 340 -15.51 81.01 7.42
CA GLN A 340 -16.41 81.28 8.54
C GLN A 340 -17.75 81.98 8.15
N GLY A 341 -18.67 82.11 9.13
CA GLY A 341 -19.82 83.05 9.16
C GLY A 341 -21.19 82.35 9.33
N GLY A 342 -22.22 82.87 10.01
CA GLY A 342 -22.36 84.06 10.87
C GLY A 342 -23.87 84.35 11.15
N ALA A 343 -24.26 84.47 12.43
CA ALA A 343 -25.52 85.02 13.01
C ALA A 343 -26.91 84.90 12.31
N GLU A 344 -27.96 84.42 13.02
CA GLU A 344 -29.19 85.24 13.30
C GLU A 344 -30.22 84.63 14.31
N ARG A 345 -30.85 85.56 15.06
CA ARG A 345 -32.18 85.66 15.77
C ARG A 345 -33.14 84.45 15.80
N VAL A 346 -33.83 84.07 16.89
CA VAL A 346 -34.65 84.76 17.93
C VAL A 346 -36.00 85.32 17.46
N GLN A 347 -37.09 84.60 17.75
CA GLN A 347 -38.53 85.00 17.86
C GLN A 347 -39.35 83.71 18.20
N ILE A 348 -40.54 83.64 18.82
CA ILE A 348 -41.62 84.60 19.19
C ILE A 348 -42.23 84.19 20.56
N ARG A 349 -42.76 85.17 21.32
CA ARG A 349 -43.77 84.99 22.37
C ARG A 349 -44.68 86.24 22.37
N GLU A 350 -45.84 86.13 23.03
CA GLU A 350 -46.87 87.16 23.31
C GLU A 350 -48.09 87.23 22.38
N GLN A 351 -49.27 86.99 22.98
CA GLN A 351 -50.59 87.62 22.75
C GLN A 351 -51.62 86.88 23.64
N ARG A 352 -52.64 87.53 24.22
CA ARG A 352 -52.83 88.95 24.55
C ARG A 352 -53.86 89.02 25.70
N GLN A 353 -53.61 89.82 26.74
CA GLN A 353 -54.66 90.25 27.69
C GLN A 353 -55.01 91.70 27.36
N ALA A 354 -56.30 92.03 27.29
CA ALA A 354 -56.92 93.29 27.70
C ALA A 354 -58.25 93.50 26.96
N GLU A 355 -59.37 93.50 27.69
CA GLU A 355 -60.45 94.44 27.40
C GLU A 355 -61.21 94.75 28.70
N ARG A 356 -61.26 96.05 29.04
CA ARG A 356 -61.93 96.60 30.21
C ARG A 356 -62.86 97.72 29.73
N GLU A 357 -64.01 97.83 30.41
CA GLU A 357 -64.66 99.08 30.80
C GLU A 357 -64.84 100.20 29.75
N ALA A 358 -66.10 100.52 29.39
CA ALA A 358 -66.72 101.83 29.64
C ALA A 358 -68.09 102.00 28.94
N ARG A 359 -69.08 102.58 29.64
CA ARG A 359 -69.65 103.91 29.34
C ARG A 359 -70.77 104.32 30.32
N ARG A 360 -70.98 105.64 30.46
CA ARG A 360 -71.85 106.35 31.43
C ARG A 360 -72.98 107.10 30.70
N GLY A 361 -74.08 107.46 31.40
CA GLY A 361 -75.08 108.44 30.91
C GLY A 361 -76.24 108.73 31.90
N PRO A 362 -76.48 110.00 32.32
CA PRO A 362 -77.61 110.46 33.18
C PRO A 362 -78.71 111.19 32.33
N PRO A 363 -79.74 111.95 32.84
CA PRO A 363 -80.00 112.40 34.23
C PRO A 363 -81.47 112.40 34.77
N GLN A 364 -81.54 112.68 36.08
CA GLN A 364 -82.59 113.27 36.96
C GLN A 364 -83.96 113.70 36.38
N ALA A 365 -85.05 113.23 37.03
CA ALA A 365 -86.16 114.04 37.60
C ALA A 365 -87.39 113.18 38.04
N ARG A 366 -87.29 112.37 39.10
CA ARG A 366 -88.43 111.64 39.75
C ARG A 366 -88.12 111.08 41.15
N GLU A 367 -87.26 111.79 41.89
CA GLU A 367 -86.33 111.17 42.85
C GLU A 367 -86.88 110.92 44.27
N GLN A 368 -88.09 111.37 44.61
CA GLN A 368 -88.62 111.27 45.99
C GLN A 368 -89.73 110.22 46.21
N GLN A 369 -90.41 109.70 45.17
CA GLN A 369 -91.37 108.60 45.34
C GLN A 369 -90.74 107.20 45.21
N GLN A 370 -89.65 107.02 44.46
CA GLN A 370 -89.01 105.70 44.30
C GLN A 370 -88.25 105.21 45.55
N GLN A 371 -87.80 106.10 46.43
CA GLN A 371 -86.97 105.74 47.60
C GLN A 371 -87.70 104.92 48.69
N GLN A 372 -89.03 104.81 48.63
CA GLN A 372 -89.81 103.93 49.51
C GLN A 372 -90.02 102.54 48.88
N ALA A 373 -90.30 102.46 47.58
CA ALA A 373 -90.43 101.18 46.87
C ALA A 373 -89.11 100.38 46.85
N VAL A 374 -87.98 101.04 46.58
CA VAL A 374 -86.66 100.38 46.53
C VAL A 374 -86.28 99.74 47.88
N ARG A 375 -86.63 100.37 49.01
CA ARG A 375 -86.33 99.82 50.35
C ARG A 375 -87.16 98.58 50.71
N GLN A 376 -88.35 98.41 50.14
CA GLN A 376 -89.13 97.18 50.29
C GLN A 376 -88.61 96.08 49.36
N ALA A 377 -88.31 96.41 48.09
CA ALA A 377 -87.72 95.47 47.13
C ALA A 377 -86.39 94.88 47.63
N GLN A 378 -85.47 95.73 48.13
CA GLN A 378 -84.17 95.30 48.67
C GLN A 378 -84.29 94.35 49.88
N ARG A 379 -85.33 94.49 50.71
CA ARG A 379 -85.56 93.57 51.84
C ARG A 379 -86.06 92.20 51.37
N ALA A 380 -86.97 92.16 50.39
CA ALA A 380 -87.45 90.92 49.80
C ALA A 380 -86.34 90.18 49.03
N GLU A 381 -85.57 90.92 48.24
CA GLU A 381 -84.44 90.39 47.48
C GLU A 381 -83.34 89.83 48.40
N MET A 382 -82.99 90.54 49.47
CA MET A 382 -82.00 90.06 50.44
C MET A 382 -82.45 88.79 51.19
N GLN A 383 -83.75 88.60 51.42
CA GLN A 383 -84.30 87.36 51.98
C GLN A 383 -84.24 86.21 50.97
N ALA A 384 -84.64 86.42 49.72
CA ALA A 384 -84.55 85.43 48.65
C ALA A 384 -83.09 84.97 48.42
N GLN A 385 -82.15 85.92 48.39
CA GLN A 385 -80.72 85.65 48.25
C GLN A 385 -80.10 84.93 49.47
N ARG A 386 -80.76 84.98 50.64
CA ARG A 386 -80.36 84.20 51.83
C ARG A 386 -80.85 82.76 51.74
N GLN A 387 -82.06 82.54 51.24
CA GLN A 387 -82.63 81.21 51.00
C GLN A 387 -81.88 80.46 49.88
N GLN A 388 -81.56 81.12 48.77
CA GLN A 388 -80.77 80.53 47.68
C GLN A 388 -79.38 80.06 48.16
N ARG A 389 -78.62 80.90 48.88
CA ARG A 389 -77.30 80.51 49.42
C ARG A 389 -77.36 79.38 50.46
N MET A 390 -78.48 79.21 51.17
CA MET A 390 -78.69 78.06 52.06
C MET A 390 -78.93 76.78 51.27
N ALA A 391 -79.77 76.82 50.23
CA ALA A 391 -80.03 75.67 49.36
C ALA A 391 -78.76 75.24 48.59
N GLU A 392 -78.01 76.20 48.04
CA GLU A 392 -76.74 75.97 47.35
C GLU A 392 -75.68 75.34 48.28
N ARG A 393 -75.57 75.80 49.53
CA ARG A 393 -74.71 75.16 50.54
C ARG A 393 -75.10 73.71 50.85
N GLN A 394 -76.40 73.40 50.90
CA GLN A 394 -76.88 72.04 51.13
C GLN A 394 -76.60 71.12 49.94
N GLN A 395 -76.75 71.62 48.70
CA GLN A 395 -76.39 70.89 47.49
C GLN A 395 -74.88 70.59 47.45
N LEU A 396 -74.03 71.59 47.67
CA LEU A 396 -72.56 71.42 47.70
C LEU A 396 -72.11 70.43 48.80
N GLN A 397 -72.72 70.44 49.99
CA GLN A 397 -72.42 69.44 51.02
C GLN A 397 -72.85 68.02 50.61
N GLY A 398 -73.95 67.87 49.86
CA GLY A 398 -74.37 66.61 49.27
C GLY A 398 -73.37 66.08 48.23
N GLU A 399 -72.90 66.95 47.33
CA GLU A 399 -71.92 66.59 46.30
C GLU A 399 -70.57 66.19 46.88
N VAL A 400 -70.02 66.96 47.83
CA VAL A 400 -68.75 66.62 48.50
C VAL A 400 -68.84 65.27 49.22
N ARG A 401 -69.98 64.96 49.86
CA ARG A 401 -70.20 63.65 50.51
C ARG A 401 -70.27 62.51 49.49
N GLN A 402 -70.99 62.68 48.38
CA GLN A 402 -71.00 61.69 47.30
C GLN A 402 -69.63 61.51 46.66
N GLN A 403 -68.83 62.58 46.53
CA GLN A 403 -67.48 62.50 45.96
C GLN A 403 -66.53 61.72 46.89
N ALA A 404 -66.61 61.95 48.20
CA ALA A 404 -65.86 61.19 49.20
C ALA A 404 -66.22 59.68 49.19
N GLU A 405 -67.51 59.34 49.09
CA GLU A 405 -67.94 57.93 48.97
C GLU A 405 -67.48 57.28 47.66
N ARG A 406 -67.47 58.02 46.54
CA ARG A 406 -66.90 57.54 45.27
C ARG A 406 -65.39 57.29 45.38
N GLN A 407 -64.64 58.16 46.07
CA GLN A 407 -63.21 57.98 46.32
C GLN A 407 -62.93 56.75 47.20
N GLN A 408 -63.68 56.56 48.29
CA GLN A 408 -63.53 55.36 49.14
C GLN A 408 -63.84 54.06 48.39
N ARG A 409 -64.90 54.04 47.57
CA ARG A 409 -65.21 52.88 46.71
C ARG A 409 -64.16 52.65 45.62
N GLY A 410 -63.50 53.71 45.13
CA GLY A 410 -62.34 53.62 44.25
C GLY A 410 -61.17 52.92 44.93
N ALA A 411 -60.72 53.44 46.08
CA ALA A 411 -59.61 52.90 46.85
C ALA A 411 -59.83 51.43 47.27
N GLN A 412 -61.04 51.04 47.67
CA GLN A 412 -61.35 49.63 47.98
C GLN A 412 -61.27 48.72 46.75
N ARG A 413 -61.68 49.20 45.56
CA ARG A 413 -61.54 48.44 44.30
C ARG A 413 -60.09 48.28 43.89
N GLU A 414 -59.27 49.31 44.04
CA GLU A 414 -57.83 49.26 43.75
C GLU A 414 -57.10 48.31 44.70
N ALA A 415 -57.37 48.39 46.02
CA ALA A 415 -56.81 47.45 47.00
C ALA A 415 -57.17 45.99 46.69
N MET A 416 -58.43 45.72 46.32
CA MET A 416 -58.87 44.37 45.92
C MET A 416 -58.21 43.89 44.61
N GLN A 417 -57.99 44.78 43.65
CA GLN A 417 -57.25 44.45 42.42
C GLN A 417 -55.76 44.18 42.70
N ALA A 418 -55.12 44.97 43.56
CA ALA A 418 -53.74 44.75 43.99
C ALA A 418 -53.55 43.40 44.69
N ALA A 419 -54.46 43.05 45.62
CA ALA A 419 -54.46 41.74 46.29
C ALA A 419 -54.64 40.57 45.30
N ARG A 420 -55.51 40.72 44.29
CA ARG A 420 -55.65 39.72 43.22
C ARG A 420 -54.39 39.58 42.36
N ARG A 421 -53.69 40.67 42.05
CA ARG A 421 -52.41 40.63 41.31
C ARG A 421 -51.34 39.89 42.11
N GLN A 422 -51.16 40.21 43.40
CA GLN A 422 -50.21 39.52 44.28
C GLN A 422 -50.51 38.01 44.41
N GLN A 423 -51.78 37.61 44.52
CA GLN A 423 -52.13 36.18 44.50
C GLN A 423 -51.85 35.51 43.14
N GLY A 424 -52.07 36.23 42.03
CA GLY A 424 -51.73 35.75 40.68
C GLY A 424 -50.23 35.51 40.52
N GLU A 425 -49.42 36.49 40.90
CA GLU A 425 -47.95 36.44 40.88
C GLU A 425 -47.41 35.30 41.77
N GLN A 426 -47.93 35.12 42.99
CA GLN A 426 -47.54 34.00 43.85
C GLN A 426 -47.89 32.63 43.25
N ARG A 427 -49.04 32.49 42.58
CA ARG A 427 -49.41 31.24 41.90
C ARG A 427 -48.49 30.95 40.70
N GLN A 428 -48.17 31.97 39.90
CA GLN A 428 -47.22 31.84 38.79
C GLN A 428 -45.80 31.50 39.28
N ALA A 429 -45.35 32.12 40.37
CA ALA A 429 -44.05 31.85 40.97
C ALA A 429 -43.94 30.40 41.49
N ARG A 430 -44.99 29.87 42.12
CA ARG A 430 -45.04 28.46 42.58
C ARG A 430 -45.04 27.48 41.41
N ALA A 431 -45.91 27.67 40.41
CA ALA A 431 -45.95 26.82 39.22
C ALA A 431 -44.59 26.81 38.48
N GLY A 432 -43.96 27.98 38.33
CA GLY A 432 -42.62 28.10 37.75
C GLY A 432 -41.49 27.51 38.62
N ALA A 433 -41.68 27.37 39.93
CA ALA A 433 -40.73 26.67 40.81
C ALA A 433 -40.88 25.15 40.67
N GLU A 434 -42.11 24.64 40.70
CA GLU A 434 -42.42 23.21 40.51
C GLU A 434 -41.92 22.69 39.16
N GLN A 435 -42.15 23.45 38.06
CA GLN A 435 -41.67 23.09 36.73
C GLN A 435 -40.13 23.05 36.64
N ARG A 436 -39.43 23.94 37.38
CA ARG A 436 -37.97 23.92 37.48
C ARG A 436 -37.45 22.71 38.27
N ALA A 437 -38.12 22.36 39.37
CA ALA A 437 -37.79 21.17 40.17
C ALA A 437 -37.99 19.87 39.35
N GLN A 438 -39.10 19.75 38.62
CA GLN A 438 -39.33 18.61 37.71
C GLN A 438 -38.25 18.51 36.63
N MET A 439 -37.85 19.63 36.03
CA MET A 439 -36.77 19.64 35.02
C MET A 439 -35.40 19.28 35.62
N GLN A 440 -35.12 19.64 36.87
CA GLN A 440 -33.90 19.22 37.57
C GLN A 440 -33.92 17.71 37.85
N ALA A 441 -35.01 17.18 38.40
CA ALA A 441 -35.16 15.74 38.65
C ALA A 441 -35.01 14.91 37.36
N ALA A 442 -35.61 15.35 36.24
CA ALA A 442 -35.47 14.68 34.95
C ALA A 442 -34.01 14.70 34.43
N ARG A 443 -33.27 15.80 34.65
CA ARG A 443 -31.84 15.89 34.31
C ARG A 443 -30.97 14.97 35.17
N GLU A 444 -31.31 14.81 36.45
CA GLU A 444 -30.61 13.91 37.37
C GLU A 444 -30.85 12.44 37.00
N GLN A 445 -32.09 12.05 36.73
CA GLN A 445 -32.41 10.71 36.20
C GLN A 445 -31.66 10.43 34.89
N GLN A 446 -31.59 11.40 33.97
CA GLN A 446 -30.83 11.24 32.72
C GLN A 446 -29.31 11.12 32.96
N ARG A 447 -28.75 11.78 33.99
CA ARG A 447 -27.34 11.64 34.38
C ARG A 447 -27.07 10.26 34.98
N ALA A 448 -27.92 9.78 35.89
CA ALA A 448 -27.81 8.45 36.48
C ALA A 448 -27.88 7.34 35.41
N ALA A 449 -28.84 7.44 34.47
CA ALA A 449 -28.94 6.50 33.35
C ALA A 449 -27.69 6.49 32.45
N ARG A 450 -27.09 7.66 32.18
CA ARG A 450 -25.82 7.75 31.43
C ARG A 450 -24.65 7.13 32.19
N GLN A 451 -24.56 7.32 33.51
CA GLN A 451 -23.53 6.69 34.35
C GLN A 451 -23.66 5.16 34.35
N GLN A 452 -24.87 4.63 34.52
CA GLN A 452 -25.12 3.18 34.42
C GLN A 452 -24.73 2.63 33.03
N GLN A 453 -25.09 3.35 31.95
CA GLN A 453 -24.69 2.94 30.59
C GLN A 453 -23.17 2.99 30.38
N GLN A 454 -22.46 3.93 30.98
CA GLN A 454 -20.99 4.00 30.94
C GLN A 454 -20.35 2.84 31.71
N ALA A 455 -20.84 2.52 32.90
CA ALA A 455 -20.37 1.38 33.70
C ALA A 455 -20.56 0.04 32.95
N ALA A 456 -21.74 -0.18 32.35
CA ALA A 456 -22.01 -1.38 31.55
C ALA A 456 -21.08 -1.49 30.33
N ARG A 457 -20.75 -0.37 29.67
CA ARG A 457 -19.77 -0.36 28.56
C ARG A 457 -18.35 -0.66 29.03
N GLN A 458 -17.96 -0.21 30.22
CA GLN A 458 -16.65 -0.53 30.81
C GLN A 458 -16.53 -2.02 31.15
N GLN A 459 -17.59 -2.62 31.73
CA GLN A 459 -17.64 -4.06 31.99
C GLN A 459 -17.51 -4.88 30.68
N GLN A 460 -18.31 -4.56 29.65
CA GLN A 460 -18.20 -5.21 28.34
C GLN A 460 -16.83 -5.02 27.67
N ALA A 461 -16.16 -3.88 27.88
CA ALA A 461 -14.80 -3.65 27.38
C ALA A 461 -13.77 -4.55 28.09
N ALA A 462 -13.88 -4.68 29.42
CA ALA A 462 -13.02 -5.56 30.20
C ALA A 462 -13.22 -7.05 29.84
N GLU A 463 -14.46 -7.50 29.67
CA GLU A 463 -14.78 -8.86 29.20
C GLU A 463 -14.18 -9.15 27.82
N ARG A 464 -14.27 -8.20 26.88
CA ARG A 464 -13.65 -8.32 25.54
C ARG A 464 -12.13 -8.39 25.62
N GLN A 465 -11.49 -7.62 26.50
CA GLN A 465 -10.05 -7.69 26.74
C GLN A 465 -9.64 -9.06 27.31
N GLN A 466 -10.38 -9.59 28.28
CA GLN A 466 -10.13 -10.94 28.81
C GLN A 466 -10.34 -12.03 27.75
N ALA A 467 -11.37 -11.92 26.92
CA ALA A 467 -11.62 -12.84 25.82
C ALA A 467 -10.49 -12.81 24.77
N ALA A 468 -10.00 -11.62 24.41
CA ALA A 468 -8.86 -11.45 23.51
C ALA A 468 -7.57 -12.05 24.10
N GLY A 469 -7.31 -11.85 25.40
CA GLY A 469 -6.18 -12.47 26.10
C GLY A 469 -6.22 -14.00 26.08
N ARG A 470 -7.40 -14.61 26.33
CA ARG A 470 -7.60 -16.06 26.19
C ARG A 470 -7.36 -16.56 24.76
N GLN A 471 -7.79 -15.79 23.74
CA GLN A 471 -7.53 -16.12 22.34
C GLN A 471 -6.03 -16.07 21.99
N GLN A 472 -5.30 -15.08 22.49
CA GLN A 472 -3.85 -14.97 22.32
C GLN A 472 -3.10 -16.15 22.96
N GLN A 473 -3.49 -16.55 24.19
CA GLN A 473 -2.92 -17.72 24.86
C GLN A 473 -3.17 -19.02 24.07
N MET A 474 -4.39 -19.22 23.55
CA MET A 474 -4.69 -20.37 22.68
C MET A 474 -3.92 -20.34 21.35
N ALA A 475 -3.66 -19.17 20.79
CA ALA A 475 -2.85 -19.03 19.57
C ALA A 475 -1.38 -19.41 19.84
N ALA A 476 -0.79 -18.89 20.91
CA ALA A 476 0.59 -19.22 21.32
C ALA A 476 0.77 -20.73 21.61
N ALA A 477 -0.18 -21.36 22.32
CA ALA A 477 -0.16 -22.80 22.57
C ALA A 477 -0.25 -23.63 21.27
N ARG A 478 -1.06 -23.20 20.29
CA ARG A 478 -1.13 -23.84 18.96
C ARG A 478 0.16 -23.66 18.16
N GLU A 479 0.87 -22.55 18.34
CA GLU A 479 2.14 -22.26 17.70
C GLU A 479 3.27 -23.13 18.27
N GLN A 480 3.37 -23.24 19.61
CA GLN A 480 4.28 -24.18 20.27
C GLN A 480 4.07 -25.61 19.78
N GLN A 481 2.83 -26.08 19.74
CA GLN A 481 2.52 -27.42 19.23
C GLN A 481 2.82 -27.60 17.72
N ARG A 482 2.86 -26.51 16.92
CA ARG A 482 3.33 -26.57 15.52
C ARG A 482 4.85 -26.69 15.46
N ALA A 483 5.58 -25.94 16.26
CA ALA A 483 7.04 -26.02 16.35
C ALA A 483 7.51 -27.42 16.80
N GLU A 484 6.87 -28.02 17.81
CA GLU A 484 7.15 -29.39 18.26
C GLU A 484 6.94 -30.41 17.13
N ARG A 485 5.84 -30.32 16.37
CA ARG A 485 5.60 -31.20 15.22
C ARG A 485 6.63 -31.03 14.11
N GLN A 486 7.08 -29.80 13.85
CA GLN A 486 8.14 -29.53 12.88
C GLN A 486 9.49 -30.13 13.32
N GLN A 487 9.85 -30.01 14.61
CA GLN A 487 11.04 -30.66 15.16
C GLN A 487 10.97 -32.19 15.05
N GLN A 488 9.82 -32.79 15.36
CA GLN A 488 9.62 -34.24 15.19
C GLN A 488 9.71 -34.68 13.71
N GLN A 489 9.21 -33.87 12.77
CA GLN A 489 9.33 -34.15 11.34
C GLN A 489 10.79 -34.06 10.87
N ALA A 490 11.54 -33.04 11.29
CA ALA A 490 12.95 -32.89 10.97
C ALA A 490 13.79 -34.06 11.52
N ALA A 491 13.56 -34.49 12.76
CA ALA A 491 14.24 -35.64 13.34
C ALA A 491 13.94 -36.95 12.58
N ARG A 492 12.70 -37.15 12.11
CA ARG A 492 12.34 -38.30 11.27
C ARG A 492 13.02 -38.26 9.90
N GLN A 493 13.16 -37.07 9.29
CA GLN A 493 13.88 -36.89 8.02
C GLN A 493 15.37 -37.20 8.17
N GLN A 494 16.02 -36.74 9.26
CA GLN A 494 17.42 -37.07 9.56
C GLN A 494 17.61 -38.59 9.71
N GLN A 495 16.78 -39.27 10.51
CA GLN A 495 16.81 -40.74 10.65
C GLN A 495 16.50 -41.51 9.35
N ALA A 496 15.80 -40.90 8.40
CA ALA A 496 15.57 -41.51 7.08
C ALA A 496 16.81 -41.36 6.18
N ALA A 497 17.44 -40.18 6.18
CA ALA A 497 18.67 -39.91 5.45
C ALA A 497 19.84 -40.78 5.95
N GLU A 498 20.02 -40.94 7.27
CA GLU A 498 21.01 -41.84 7.87
C GLU A 498 20.82 -43.30 7.42
N ARG A 499 19.57 -43.79 7.41
CA ARG A 499 19.25 -45.14 6.92
C ARG A 499 19.55 -45.28 5.43
N GLN A 500 19.27 -44.26 4.62
CA GLN A 500 19.60 -44.26 3.19
C GLN A 500 21.12 -44.29 2.96
N GLN A 501 21.90 -43.51 3.71
CA GLN A 501 23.36 -43.55 3.68
C GLN A 501 23.90 -44.92 4.09
N GLN A 502 23.35 -45.53 5.15
CA GLN A 502 23.76 -46.86 5.60
C GLN A 502 23.46 -47.95 4.54
N MET A 503 22.32 -47.86 3.84
CA MET A 503 22.00 -48.77 2.73
C MET A 503 22.95 -48.58 1.54
N ALA A 504 23.26 -47.35 1.16
CA ALA A 504 24.22 -47.04 0.10
C ALA A 504 25.63 -47.57 0.42
N ALA A 505 26.10 -47.39 1.66
CA ALA A 505 27.39 -47.92 2.12
C ALA A 505 27.45 -49.46 2.06
N ARG A 506 26.38 -50.15 2.48
CA ARG A 506 26.28 -51.61 2.36
C ARG A 506 26.29 -52.08 0.90
N GLN A 507 25.62 -51.35 0.00
CA GLN A 507 25.61 -51.66 -1.43
C GLN A 507 27.01 -51.50 -2.05
N GLN A 508 27.73 -50.43 -1.72
CA GLN A 508 29.12 -50.24 -2.15
C GLN A 508 30.04 -51.34 -1.62
N GLN A 509 29.92 -51.72 -0.34
CA GLN A 509 30.70 -52.82 0.24
C GLN A 509 30.43 -54.16 -0.46
N GLN A 510 29.17 -54.43 -0.84
CA GLN A 510 28.80 -55.63 -1.58
C GLN A 510 29.37 -55.62 -3.01
N GLN A 511 29.36 -54.47 -3.70
CA GLN A 511 30.01 -54.30 -5.00
C GLN A 511 31.51 -54.55 -4.93
N GLN A 512 32.20 -54.00 -3.92
CA GLN A 512 33.64 -54.24 -3.69
C GLN A 512 33.95 -55.72 -3.44
N MET A 513 33.14 -56.42 -2.64
CA MET A 513 33.32 -57.87 -2.43
C MET A 513 33.09 -58.69 -3.70
N ASN A 514 32.14 -58.29 -4.56
CA ASN A 514 31.91 -58.97 -5.84
C ASN A 514 33.09 -58.75 -6.80
N ALA A 515 33.56 -57.51 -6.95
CA ALA A 515 34.72 -57.19 -7.79
C ALA A 515 35.99 -57.93 -7.32
N ALA A 516 36.23 -58.03 -6.00
CA ALA A 516 37.35 -58.80 -5.45
C ALA A 516 37.24 -60.31 -5.75
N ARG A 517 36.02 -60.87 -5.71
CA ARG A 517 35.76 -62.27 -6.10
C ARG A 517 35.97 -62.52 -7.59
N GLU A 518 35.60 -61.58 -8.45
CA GLU A 518 35.83 -61.65 -9.90
C GLU A 518 37.32 -61.58 -10.23
N GLN A 519 38.07 -60.66 -9.63
CA GLN A 519 39.53 -60.59 -9.74
C GLN A 519 40.19 -61.91 -9.30
N GLN A 520 39.73 -62.51 -8.19
CA GLN A 520 40.25 -63.81 -7.74
C GLN A 520 39.92 -64.96 -8.70
N ARG A 521 38.77 -64.94 -9.38
CA ARG A 521 38.43 -65.92 -10.43
C ARG A 521 39.34 -65.77 -11.65
N ALA A 522 39.47 -64.55 -12.19
CA ALA A 522 40.34 -64.26 -13.33
C ALA A 522 41.80 -64.67 -13.06
N ALA A 523 42.33 -64.41 -11.86
CA ALA A 523 43.67 -64.84 -11.46
C ALA A 523 43.83 -66.38 -11.44
N ARG A 524 42.80 -67.12 -10.99
CA ARG A 524 42.81 -68.60 -11.01
C ARG A 524 42.72 -69.15 -12.44
N GLU A 525 41.92 -68.53 -13.31
CA GLU A 525 41.81 -68.91 -14.72
C GLU A 525 43.13 -68.70 -15.47
N GLN A 526 43.82 -67.56 -15.25
CA GLN A 526 45.16 -67.31 -15.78
C GLN A 526 46.18 -68.36 -15.29
N GLN A 527 46.16 -68.71 -14.01
CA GLN A 527 47.02 -69.79 -13.47
C GLN A 527 46.70 -71.15 -14.07
N ALA A 528 45.43 -71.47 -14.33
CA ALA A 528 45.03 -72.72 -14.97
C ALA A 528 45.51 -72.77 -16.44
N ALA A 529 45.34 -71.69 -17.20
CA ALA A 529 45.82 -71.56 -18.57
C ALA A 529 47.35 -71.70 -18.66
N ALA A 530 48.10 -71.05 -17.76
CA ALA A 530 49.56 -71.17 -17.69
C ALA A 530 50.01 -72.63 -17.42
N ARG A 531 49.31 -73.36 -16.54
CA ARG A 531 49.57 -74.79 -16.30
C ARG A 531 49.28 -75.65 -17.53
N GLN A 532 48.19 -75.37 -18.27
CA GLN A 532 47.89 -76.07 -19.53
C GLN A 532 48.97 -75.84 -20.58
N GLN A 533 49.46 -74.61 -20.74
CA GLN A 533 50.57 -74.29 -21.65
C GLN A 533 51.85 -75.05 -21.27
N GLN A 534 52.20 -75.11 -19.97
CA GLN A 534 53.35 -75.90 -19.51
C GLN A 534 53.20 -77.40 -19.77
N MET A 535 52.00 -77.96 -19.64
CA MET A 535 51.74 -79.36 -19.96
C MET A 535 51.87 -79.63 -21.47
N ALA A 536 51.34 -78.74 -22.32
CA ALA A 536 51.48 -78.84 -23.77
C ALA A 536 52.95 -78.75 -24.23
N GLN A 537 53.74 -77.84 -23.63
CA GLN A 537 55.18 -77.74 -23.88
C GLN A 537 55.92 -79.04 -23.52
N ARG A 538 55.63 -79.63 -22.34
CA ARG A 538 56.23 -80.91 -21.92
C ARG A 538 55.84 -82.07 -22.86
N GLN A 539 54.61 -82.09 -23.36
CA GLN A 539 54.16 -83.09 -24.34
C GLN A 539 54.89 -82.93 -25.69
N ALA A 540 55.04 -81.70 -26.18
CA ALA A 540 55.78 -81.41 -27.40
C ALA A 540 57.27 -81.81 -27.27
N GLU A 541 57.89 -81.51 -26.12
CA GLU A 541 59.27 -81.90 -25.83
C GLU A 541 59.42 -83.44 -25.75
N ALA A 542 58.49 -84.13 -25.09
CA ALA A 542 58.49 -85.59 -25.02
C ALA A 542 58.33 -86.23 -26.41
N ALA A 543 57.44 -85.71 -27.26
CA ALA A 543 57.28 -86.15 -28.64
C ALA A 543 58.54 -85.91 -29.47
N SER A 544 59.20 -84.75 -29.33
CA SER A 544 60.49 -84.47 -29.99
C SER A 544 61.59 -85.44 -29.54
N ARG A 545 61.69 -85.74 -28.24
CA ARG A 545 62.63 -86.73 -27.70
C ARG A 545 62.35 -88.14 -28.25
N GLN A 546 61.08 -88.51 -28.40
CA GLN A 546 60.67 -89.79 -28.99
C GLN A 546 61.04 -89.88 -30.48
N GLN A 547 60.83 -88.80 -31.26
CA GLN A 547 61.27 -88.73 -32.66
C GLN A 547 62.79 -88.85 -32.79
N GLN A 548 63.56 -88.14 -31.94
CA GLN A 548 65.02 -88.26 -31.91
C GLN A 548 65.47 -89.68 -31.56
N ALA A 549 64.84 -90.33 -30.58
CA ALA A 549 65.15 -91.71 -30.21
C ALA A 549 64.85 -92.69 -31.37
N ALA A 550 63.72 -92.52 -32.07
CA ALA A 550 63.38 -93.32 -33.24
C ALA A 550 64.38 -93.11 -34.40
N ALA A 551 64.77 -91.87 -34.67
CA ALA A 551 65.79 -91.55 -35.67
C ALA A 551 67.16 -92.16 -35.33
N GLN A 552 67.56 -92.15 -34.06
CA GLN A 552 68.77 -92.83 -33.59
C GLN A 552 68.68 -94.36 -33.73
N GLN A 553 67.51 -94.97 -33.49
CA GLN A 553 67.29 -96.40 -33.72
C GLN A 553 67.40 -96.75 -35.21
N GLN A 554 66.78 -95.95 -36.10
CA GLN A 554 66.91 -96.12 -37.54
C GLN A 554 68.37 -95.96 -38.01
N ALA A 555 69.10 -94.96 -37.52
CA ALA A 555 70.52 -94.77 -37.82
C ALA A 555 71.37 -95.97 -37.39
N ARG A 556 71.14 -96.53 -36.18
CA ARG A 556 71.82 -97.75 -35.71
C ARG A 556 71.46 -98.98 -36.55
N GLN A 557 70.20 -99.12 -36.97
CA GLN A 557 69.77 -100.21 -37.87
C GLN A 557 70.46 -100.09 -39.23
N ALA A 558 70.52 -98.89 -39.81
CA ALA A 558 71.23 -98.62 -41.06
C ALA A 558 72.74 -98.89 -40.93
N GLU A 559 73.38 -98.49 -39.82
CA GLU A 559 74.78 -98.79 -39.56
C GLU A 559 75.03 -100.31 -39.42
N MET A 560 74.15 -101.04 -38.72
CA MET A 560 74.25 -102.49 -38.63
C MET A 560 74.05 -103.17 -39.99
N ALA A 561 73.10 -102.69 -40.81
CA ALA A 561 72.89 -103.19 -42.17
C ALA A 561 74.13 -102.95 -43.05
N ALA A 562 74.71 -101.74 -43.00
CA ALA A 562 75.95 -101.42 -43.71
C ALA A 562 77.14 -102.27 -43.22
N ARG A 563 77.26 -102.51 -41.91
CA ARG A 563 78.27 -103.43 -41.34
C ARG A 563 78.04 -104.89 -41.77
N GLN A 564 76.79 -105.32 -41.96
CA GLN A 564 76.48 -106.65 -42.50
C GLN A 564 76.82 -106.75 -43.99
N GLN A 565 76.52 -105.73 -44.80
CA GLN A 565 76.95 -105.64 -46.20
C GLN A 565 78.48 -105.69 -46.29
N GLN A 566 79.21 -104.87 -45.53
CA GLN A 566 80.68 -104.91 -45.47
C GLN A 566 81.23 -106.26 -44.99
N ARG A 567 80.52 -106.98 -44.10
CA ARG A 567 80.90 -108.35 -43.72
C ARG A 567 80.66 -109.35 -44.83
N ALA A 568 79.55 -109.24 -45.57
CA ALA A 568 79.27 -110.09 -46.72
C ALA A 568 80.30 -109.86 -47.84
N GLU A 569 80.63 -108.59 -48.13
CA GLU A 569 81.71 -108.21 -49.06
C GLU A 569 83.07 -108.74 -48.61
N ARG A 570 83.42 -108.60 -47.32
CA ARG A 570 84.66 -109.18 -46.76
C ARG A 570 84.65 -110.71 -46.74
N GLN A 571 83.51 -111.37 -46.63
CA GLN A 571 83.42 -112.83 -46.75
C GLN A 571 83.52 -113.28 -48.21
N ALA A 572 83.04 -112.47 -49.16
CA ALA A 572 83.26 -112.68 -50.59
C ALA A 572 84.71 -112.42 -51.04
N GLN A 573 85.47 -111.58 -50.30
CA GLN A 573 86.87 -111.23 -50.60
C GLN A 573 87.90 -111.92 -49.67
N GLY A 574 87.46 -112.63 -48.62
CA GLY A 574 88.28 -113.01 -47.47
C GLY A 574 88.59 -114.50 -47.34
N GLY A 575 88.74 -115.21 -48.45
CA GLY A 575 89.26 -116.58 -48.46
C GLY A 575 90.79 -116.62 -48.55
N GLY A 576 91.51 -116.42 -47.44
CA GLY A 576 92.97 -116.62 -47.42
C GLY A 576 93.74 -116.04 -46.23
N GLY A 577 94.34 -116.93 -45.42
CA GLY A 577 95.37 -116.63 -44.41
C GLY A 577 94.90 -115.92 -43.12
N GLY A 578 95.49 -116.14 -41.93
CA GLY A 578 96.54 -117.10 -41.56
C GLY A 578 97.46 -116.60 -40.43
N GLY A 579 97.41 -117.23 -39.24
CA GLY A 579 98.50 -117.29 -38.26
C GLY A 579 98.77 -116.10 -37.30
N GLY A 580 99.40 -116.41 -36.15
CA GLY A 580 100.02 -115.44 -35.20
C GLY A 580 99.06 -114.85 -34.15
N GLU A 581 98.91 -115.32 -32.90
CA GLU A 581 99.85 -115.66 -31.80
C GLU A 581 100.30 -114.46 -30.93
N ARG A 582 100.35 -114.71 -29.59
CA ARG A 582 100.84 -113.86 -28.46
C ARG A 582 99.85 -112.80 -27.94
N ARG A 583 99.34 -112.81 -26.70
CA ARG A 583 99.72 -113.34 -25.35
C ARG A 583 100.50 -112.36 -24.47
N GLY A 584 99.78 -111.76 -23.52
CA GLY A 584 100.25 -110.97 -22.39
C GLY A 584 99.38 -109.71 -22.20
N LYS A 585 99.06 -109.21 -21.01
CA LYS A 585 98.99 -109.69 -19.60
C LYS A 585 98.70 -108.39 -18.81
N ARG A 586 97.77 -108.42 -17.85
CA ARG A 586 97.70 -107.51 -16.69
C ARG A 586 97.31 -106.03 -16.93
N ASP A 587 96.50 -105.40 -16.08
CA ASP A 587 95.75 -105.87 -14.89
C ASP A 587 94.28 -105.36 -14.95
#